data_AF-G4D720-F1
#
_entry.id   AF-G4D720-F1
#
_cell.length_a   1.000
_cell.length_b   1.000
_cell.length_c   1.000
_cell.angle_alpha   90.00
_cell.angle_beta   90.00
_cell.angle_gamma   90.00
#
_symmetry.space_group_name_H-M   'P 1'
#
loop_
_entity.id
_entity.type
_entity.pdbx_description
1 polymer ?
#
loop_
_entity_poly.entity_id
_entity_poly.type
_entity_poly.pdbx_seq_one_letter_code
_entity_poly.pdbx_strand_id
1 'polypeptide(L)'
;NGNFAIISEVPFDMALNGGYYSAHSQNVYVELSLILAMLYCIKISEEKFSRFKGILLGIITVFTFAVVSEVIEADYGMYGIVAAIIMYSFSKSRETRAISILPAFAFEIHMPAVFLSIPLVYFYNGKRGLNLKYLFYAFYPLHLIIIGIIRMKLL
;
A
#
# COMPACT_ATOMS: atom_id res chain seq x y z
N ASN A 1 4.61 -7.61 -10.92
CA ASN A 1 3.34 -7.12 -11.52
C ASN A 1 3.42 -5.63 -11.85
N GLY A 2 4.56 -5.10 -12.33
CA GLY A 2 4.68 -3.67 -12.68
C GLY A 2 3.76 -3.24 -13.82
N ASN A 3 3.44 -4.17 -14.73
CA ASN A 3 2.56 -3.90 -15.88
C ASN A 3 1.13 -3.50 -15.47
N PHE A 4 0.65 -3.92 -14.30
CA PHE A 4 -0.69 -3.51 -13.83
C PHE A 4 -0.72 -2.05 -13.40
N ALA A 5 0.34 -1.54 -12.78
CA ALA A 5 0.42 -0.14 -12.35
C ALA A 5 0.25 0.81 -13.54
N ILE A 6 0.95 0.54 -14.66
CA ILE A 6 0.89 1.33 -15.90
C ILE A 6 -0.52 1.25 -16.52
N ILE A 7 -1.14 0.07 -16.54
CA ILE A 7 -2.47 -0.12 -17.15
C ILE A 7 -3.56 0.60 -16.35
N SER A 8 -3.41 0.68 -15.02
CA SER A 8 -4.40 1.28 -14.13
C SER A 8 -4.18 2.76 -13.82
N GLU A 9 -3.14 3.39 -14.36
CA GLU A 9 -2.87 4.84 -14.20
C GLU A 9 -3.92 5.67 -14.97
N VAL A 10 -4.16 5.32 -16.25
CA VAL A 10 -5.14 5.98 -17.11
C VAL A 10 -6.57 6.04 -16.51
N PRO A 11 -7.17 4.92 -16.04
CA PRO A 11 -8.50 4.97 -15.43
C PRO A 11 -8.54 5.65 -14.05
N PHE A 12 -7.42 5.68 -13.32
CA PHE A 12 -7.32 6.37 -12.04
C PHE A 12 -7.37 7.89 -12.23
N ASP A 13 -6.62 8.41 -13.21
CA ASP A 13 -6.64 9.83 -13.58
C ASP A 13 -8.02 10.30 -14.05
N MET A 14 -8.70 9.47 -14.84
CA MET A 14 -10.08 9.75 -15.28
C MET A 14 -11.06 9.86 -14.11
N ALA A 15 -10.91 9.01 -13.08
CA ALA A 15 -11.81 8.99 -11.93
C ALA A 15 -11.57 10.17 -10.98
N LEU A 16 -10.31 10.46 -10.64
CA LEU A 16 -9.96 11.41 -9.58
C LEU A 16 -9.68 12.83 -10.10
N ASN A 17 -9.06 12.96 -11.26
CA ASN A 17 -8.61 14.26 -11.77
C ASN A 17 -9.49 14.81 -12.91
N GLY A 18 -10.39 13.99 -13.47
CA GLY A 18 -11.36 14.42 -14.50
C GLY A 18 -10.72 14.67 -15.88
N GLY A 19 -9.48 14.20 -16.06
CA GLY A 19 -8.74 14.24 -17.31
C GLY A 19 -8.08 12.89 -17.60
N TYR A 20 -7.53 12.71 -18.80
CA TYR A 20 -6.91 11.45 -19.22
C TYR A 20 -5.48 11.23 -18.69
N TYR A 21 -4.85 12.29 -18.20
CA TYR A 21 -3.51 12.31 -17.63
C TYR A 21 -3.44 13.36 -16.53
N SER A 22 -2.98 12.97 -15.36
CA SER A 22 -2.71 13.86 -14.24
C SER A 22 -1.51 13.34 -13.46
N ALA A 23 -0.49 14.18 -13.32
CA ALA A 23 0.66 13.86 -12.49
C ALA A 23 0.38 13.98 -10.98
N HIS A 24 -0.84 14.34 -10.58
CA HIS A 24 -1.17 14.72 -9.20
C HIS A 24 -1.56 13.58 -8.26
N SER A 25 -1.77 12.37 -8.78
CA SER A 25 -2.00 11.23 -7.92
C SER A 25 -1.55 9.95 -8.61
N GLN A 26 -0.73 9.17 -7.93
CA GLN A 26 -0.22 7.91 -8.44
C GLN A 26 -0.96 6.73 -7.81
N ASN A 27 -1.21 5.72 -8.62
CA ASN A 27 -2.03 4.57 -8.27
C ASN A 27 -1.47 3.78 -7.06
N VAL A 28 -2.36 3.19 -6.26
CA VAL A 28 -2.01 2.31 -5.13
C VAL A 28 -1.02 1.19 -5.48
N TYR A 29 -0.98 0.72 -6.74
CA TYR A 29 -0.01 -0.27 -7.17
C TYR A 29 1.43 0.25 -7.23
N VAL A 30 1.62 1.54 -7.51
CA VAL A 30 2.93 2.20 -7.44
C VAL A 30 3.40 2.22 -5.99
N GLU A 31 2.51 2.62 -5.08
CA GLU A 31 2.78 2.64 -3.65
C GLU A 31 3.12 1.25 -3.10
N LEU A 32 2.33 0.22 -3.44
CA LEU A 32 2.62 -1.16 -3.06
C LEU A 32 3.98 -1.64 -3.59
N SER A 33 4.38 -1.17 -4.78
CA SER A 33 5.70 -1.49 -5.35
C SER A 33 6.83 -0.82 -4.56
N LEU A 34 6.64 0.44 -4.14
CA LEU A 34 7.57 1.15 -3.26
C LEU A 34 7.68 0.48 -1.89
N ILE A 35 6.56 0.09 -1.27
CA ILE A 35 6.53 -0.65 0.00
C ILE A 35 7.31 -1.96 -0.11
N LEU A 36 7.09 -2.74 -1.17
CA LEU A 36 7.81 -3.99 -1.39
C LEU A 36 9.32 -3.77 -1.55
N ALA A 37 9.72 -2.75 -2.32
CA ALA A 37 11.12 -2.39 -2.49
C ALA A 37 11.76 -1.95 -1.16
N MET A 38 11.06 -1.13 -0.36
CA MET A 38 11.49 -0.71 0.97
C MET A 38 11.74 -1.92 1.88
N LEU A 39 10.76 -2.82 2.00
CA LEU A 39 10.88 -4.01 2.86
C LEU A 39 12.01 -4.94 2.41
N TYR A 40 12.22 -5.05 1.10
CA TYR A 40 13.35 -5.82 0.54
C TYR A 40 14.71 -5.21 0.93
N CYS A 41 14.85 -3.89 0.82
CA CYS A 41 16.05 -3.17 1.26
C CYS A 41 16.32 -3.35 2.76
N ILE A 42 15.28 -3.21 3.60
CA ILE A 42 15.39 -3.41 5.05
C ILE A 42 15.87 -4.82 5.36
N LYS A 43 15.29 -5.84 4.71
CA LYS A 43 15.68 -7.24 4.91
C LYS A 43 17.15 -7.47 4.55
N ILE A 44 17.63 -6.93 3.44
CA ILE A 44 19.05 -7.01 3.06
C ILE A 44 19.94 -6.34 4.10
N SER A 45 19.52 -5.17 4.62
CA SER A 45 20.27 -4.46 5.65
C SER A 45 20.36 -5.24 6.96
N GLU A 46 19.29 -5.95 7.34
CA GLU A 46 19.25 -6.80 8.54
C GLU A 46 20.14 -8.06 8.38
N GLU A 47 20.19 -8.66 7.19
CA GLU A 47 20.98 -9.86 6.93
C GLU A 47 22.49 -9.59 6.81
N LYS A 48 22.86 -8.44 6.23
CA LYS A 48 24.26 -8.15 5.86
C LYS A 48 25.05 -7.39 6.93
N PHE A 49 24.39 -6.69 7.84
CA PHE A 49 25.04 -5.80 8.80
C PHE A 49 24.77 -6.20 10.25
N SER A 50 25.62 -5.72 11.17
CA SER A 50 25.39 -5.90 12.60
C SER A 50 24.09 -5.22 13.04
N ARG A 51 23.46 -5.73 14.10
CA ARG A 51 22.14 -5.27 14.59
C ARG A 51 21.98 -3.75 14.65
N PHE A 52 23.00 -3.04 15.14
CA PHE A 52 22.98 -1.58 15.25
C PHE A 52 23.00 -0.89 13.87
N LYS A 53 23.87 -1.34 12.96
CA LYS A 53 23.97 -0.81 11.59
C LYS A 53 22.72 -1.15 10.76
N GLY A 54 22.14 -2.34 10.95
CA GLY A 54 20.90 -2.75 10.31
C GLY A 54 19.73 -1.85 10.67
N ILE A 55 19.56 -1.52 11.97
CA ILE A 55 18.51 -0.59 12.43
C ILE A 55 18.71 0.80 11.83
N LEU A 56 19.95 1.33 11.85
CA LEU A 56 20.24 2.66 11.30
C LEU A 56 19.95 2.73 9.80
N LEU A 57 20.38 1.73 9.03
CA LEU A 57 20.09 1.63 7.60
C LEU A 57 18.60 1.44 7.33
N GLY A 58 17.88 0.71 8.19
CA GLY A 58 16.44 0.55 8.11
C GLY A 58 15.71 1.88 8.27
N ILE A 59 16.07 2.68 9.26
CA ILE A 59 15.49 4.03 9.47
C ILE A 59 15.75 4.93 8.26
N ILE A 60 16.97 4.94 7.74
CA ILE A 60 17.32 5.70 6.54
C ILE A 60 16.47 5.24 5.34
N THR A 61 16.33 3.94 5.16
CA THR A 61 15.53 3.36 4.08
C THR A 61 14.08 3.80 4.17
N VAL A 62 13.45 3.68 5.35
CA VAL A 62 12.06 4.13 5.56
C VAL A 62 11.91 5.61 5.23
N PHE A 63 12.83 6.44 5.72
CA PHE A 63 12.80 7.88 5.44
C PHE A 63 12.93 8.19 3.95
N THR A 64 13.85 7.54 3.24
CA THR A 64 14.01 7.72 1.80
C THR A 64 12.74 7.32 1.05
N PHE A 65 12.15 6.17 1.35
CA PHE A 65 10.94 5.71 0.67
C PHE A 65 9.71 6.56 0.99
N ALA A 66 9.61 7.10 2.21
CA ALA A 66 8.56 8.04 2.59
C ALA A 66 8.64 9.37 1.81
N VAL A 67 9.84 9.92 1.64
CA VAL A 67 10.03 11.13 0.81
C VAL A 67 9.72 10.83 -0.65
N VAL A 68 10.16 9.68 -1.16
CA VAL A 68 9.88 9.26 -2.54
C VAL A 68 8.37 9.07 -2.77
N SER A 69 7.63 8.45 -1.84
CA SER A 69 6.18 8.29 -1.98
C SER A 69 5.43 9.61 -1.98
N GLU A 70 5.91 10.59 -1.20
CA GLU A 70 5.32 11.93 -1.15
C GLU A 70 5.58 12.72 -2.44
N VAL A 71 6.81 12.69 -2.96
CA VAL A 71 7.20 13.37 -4.20
C VAL A 71 6.48 12.79 -5.42
N ILE A 72 6.21 11.50 -5.40
CA ILE A 72 5.47 10.80 -6.45
C ILE A 72 3.95 11.01 -6.28
N GLU A 73 3.50 11.67 -5.21
CA GLU A 73 2.08 11.86 -4.89
C GLU A 73 1.33 10.51 -4.91
N ALA A 74 1.93 9.49 -4.30
CA ALA A 74 1.33 8.16 -4.16
C ALA A 74 0.03 8.23 -3.33
N ASP A 75 -0.93 7.34 -3.61
CA ASP A 75 -2.29 7.33 -3.04
C ASP A 75 -2.37 7.62 -1.53
N TYR A 76 -1.55 6.96 -0.70
CA TYR A 76 -1.43 7.25 0.74
C TYR A 76 -0.11 7.95 1.13
N GLY A 77 0.78 8.23 0.18
CA GLY A 77 2.03 8.93 0.40
C GLY A 77 2.88 8.33 1.52
N MET A 78 3.42 9.20 2.41
CA MET A 78 4.17 8.75 3.58
C MET A 78 3.37 7.84 4.52
N TYR A 79 2.04 7.98 4.59
CA TYR A 79 1.22 7.21 5.53
C TYR A 79 1.22 5.71 5.23
N GLY A 80 1.17 5.31 3.96
CA GLY A 80 1.23 3.88 3.60
C GLY A 80 2.61 3.27 3.84
N ILE A 81 3.70 4.04 3.64
CA ILE A 81 5.06 3.61 4.00
C ILE A 81 5.17 3.35 5.51
N VAL A 82 4.67 4.28 6.33
CA VAL A 82 4.67 4.15 7.80
C VAL A 82 3.79 2.99 8.27
N ALA A 83 2.59 2.85 7.69
CA ALA A 83 1.69 1.74 8.00
C ALA A 83 2.37 0.38 7.71
N ALA A 84 3.04 0.26 6.57
CA ALA A 84 3.72 -0.96 6.17
C ALA A 84 4.86 -1.34 7.12
N ILE A 85 5.70 -0.38 7.54
CA ILE A 85 6.81 -0.69 8.46
C ILE A 85 6.32 -1.04 9.87
N ILE A 86 5.23 -0.42 10.35
CA ILE A 86 4.58 -0.80 11.62
C ILE A 86 4.13 -2.25 11.52
N MET A 87 3.33 -2.60 10.51
CA MET A 87 2.83 -3.97 10.35
C MET A 87 3.96 -4.99 10.17
N TYR A 88 5.03 -4.63 9.44
CA TYR A 88 6.21 -5.48 9.28
C TYR A 88 6.91 -5.77 10.62
N SER A 89 7.10 -4.73 11.44
CA SER A 89 7.77 -4.83 12.74
C SER A 89 7.02 -5.74 13.73
N PHE A 90 5.69 -5.76 13.66
CA PHE A 90 4.82 -6.58 14.51
C PHE A 90 4.36 -7.89 13.86
N SER A 91 4.96 -8.30 12.75
CA SER A 91 4.53 -9.49 11.99
C SER A 91 4.91 -10.84 12.62
N LYS A 92 5.58 -10.86 13.78
CA LYS A 92 6.10 -12.09 14.42
C LYS A 92 5.03 -13.05 14.94
N SER A 93 3.95 -12.53 15.53
CA SER A 93 2.82 -13.35 16.00
C SER A 93 1.51 -12.92 15.33
N ARG A 94 0.53 -13.82 15.29
CA ARG A 94 -0.79 -13.52 14.71
C ARG A 94 -1.50 -12.39 15.47
N GLU A 95 -1.32 -12.36 16.79
CA GLU A 95 -1.90 -11.37 17.69
C GLU A 95 -1.26 -10.00 17.47
N THR A 96 0.08 -9.94 17.46
CA THR A 96 0.79 -8.67 17.28
C THR A 96 0.53 -8.09 15.90
N ARG A 97 0.42 -8.94 14.87
CA ARG A 97 0.09 -8.51 13.51
C ARG A 97 -1.32 -7.90 13.43
N ALA A 98 -2.32 -8.53 14.07
CA ALA A 98 -3.68 -7.99 14.10
C ALA A 98 -3.75 -6.67 14.86
N ILE A 99 -3.09 -6.58 16.01
CA ILE A 99 -3.06 -5.36 16.85
C ILE A 99 -2.34 -4.22 16.15
N SER A 100 -1.30 -4.50 15.35
CA SER A 100 -0.54 -3.47 14.64
C SER A 100 -1.34 -2.65 13.62
N ILE A 101 -2.51 -3.14 13.20
CA ILE A 101 -3.41 -2.44 12.27
C ILE A 101 -3.95 -1.15 12.93
N LEU A 102 -4.15 -1.14 14.25
CA LEU A 102 -4.62 0.04 14.99
C LEU A 102 -3.68 1.24 14.83
N PRO A 103 -2.39 1.17 15.21
CA PRO A 103 -1.47 2.27 15.01
C PRO A 103 -1.10 2.48 13.54
N ALA A 104 -1.05 1.41 12.71
CA ALA A 104 -0.70 1.53 11.30
C ALA A 104 -1.70 2.38 10.51
N PHE A 105 -3.00 2.28 10.83
CA PHE A 105 -4.07 3.02 10.17
C PHE A 105 -4.77 4.03 11.08
N ALA A 106 -4.07 4.54 12.10
CA ALA A 106 -4.64 5.55 12.99
C ALA A 106 -5.05 6.84 12.24
N PHE A 107 -4.43 7.12 11.10
CA PHE A 107 -4.78 8.25 10.22
C PHE A 107 -6.16 8.08 9.54
N GLU A 108 -6.68 6.86 9.42
CA GLU A 108 -7.99 6.53 8.84
C GLU A 108 -9.11 6.43 9.90
N ILE A 109 -8.95 7.05 11.08
CA ILE A 109 -9.92 6.91 12.18
C ILE A 109 -11.34 7.37 11.79
N HIS A 110 -11.44 8.30 10.83
CA HIS A 110 -12.71 8.80 10.30
C HIS A 110 -13.42 7.81 9.37
N MET A 111 -12.70 6.83 8.80
CA MET A 111 -13.23 5.80 7.91
C MET A 111 -12.87 4.40 8.46
N PRO A 112 -13.55 3.92 9.52
CA PRO A 112 -13.11 2.77 10.32
C PRO A 112 -13.26 1.41 9.62
N ALA A 113 -13.62 1.38 8.34
CA ALA A 113 -13.78 0.14 7.56
C ALA A 113 -12.51 -0.70 7.56
N VAL A 114 -11.33 -0.07 7.60
CA VAL A 114 -10.04 -0.76 7.64
C VAL A 114 -9.88 -1.62 8.91
N PHE A 115 -10.47 -1.22 10.04
CA PHE A 115 -10.36 -1.95 11.30
C PHE A 115 -11.16 -3.26 11.30
N LEU A 116 -12.10 -3.44 10.36
CA LEU A 116 -12.76 -4.73 10.13
C LEU A 116 -11.77 -5.81 9.65
N SER A 117 -10.59 -5.43 9.17
CA SER A 117 -9.52 -6.37 8.82
C SER A 117 -8.87 -7.02 10.05
N ILE A 118 -8.98 -6.45 11.25
CA ILE A 118 -8.37 -6.97 12.49
C ILE A 118 -8.82 -8.42 12.79
N PRO A 119 -10.13 -8.72 12.93
CA PRO A 119 -10.58 -10.09 13.18
C PRO A 119 -10.19 -11.04 12.03
N LEU A 120 -10.24 -10.57 10.77
CA LEU A 120 -9.84 -11.37 9.62
C LEU A 120 -8.36 -11.78 9.68
N VAL A 121 -7.47 -10.84 10.06
CA VAL A 121 -6.03 -11.08 10.20
C VAL A 121 -5.72 -11.95 11.42
N TYR A 122 -6.49 -11.82 12.50
CA TYR A 122 -6.37 -12.60 13.73
C TYR A 122 -6.73 -14.07 13.53
N PHE A 123 -7.87 -14.34 12.88
CA PHE A 123 -8.36 -15.70 12.60
C PHE A 123 -7.74 -16.32 11.33
N TYR A 124 -6.78 -15.65 10.69
CA TYR A 124 -6.14 -16.17 9.49
C TYR A 124 -5.25 -17.38 9.80
N ASN A 125 -5.61 -18.53 9.22
CA ASN A 125 -4.95 -19.83 9.44
C ASN A 125 -3.58 -20.00 8.73
N GLY A 126 -3.02 -18.94 8.13
CA GLY A 126 -1.73 -19.00 7.42
C GLY A 126 -1.78 -19.66 6.04
N LYS A 127 -2.82 -20.45 5.75
CA LYS A 127 -3.00 -21.13 4.46
C LYS A 127 -3.61 -20.19 3.43
N ARG A 128 -3.05 -20.21 2.22
CA ARG A 128 -3.60 -19.49 1.06
C ARG A 128 -5.00 -20.01 0.76
N GLY A 129 -5.98 -19.11 0.72
CA GLY A 129 -7.35 -19.41 0.29
C GLY A 129 -7.47 -19.57 -1.23
N LEU A 130 -8.69 -19.39 -1.75
CA LEU A 130 -9.00 -19.45 -3.18
C LEU A 130 -8.09 -18.52 -4.00
N ASN A 131 -7.54 -19.02 -5.11
CA ASN A 131 -6.62 -18.27 -5.95
C ASN A 131 -7.37 -17.32 -6.92
N LEU A 132 -8.09 -16.35 -6.36
CA LEU A 132 -8.85 -15.34 -7.10
C LEU A 132 -7.99 -14.11 -7.48
N LYS A 133 -6.68 -14.32 -7.69
CA LYS A 133 -5.71 -13.26 -7.95
C LYS A 133 -6.22 -12.31 -9.05
N TYR A 134 -6.51 -12.85 -10.23
CA TYR A 134 -6.92 -12.03 -11.38
C TYR A 134 -8.23 -11.28 -11.16
N LEU A 135 -9.17 -11.85 -10.39
CA LEU A 135 -10.43 -11.17 -10.06
C LEU A 135 -10.16 -9.94 -9.19
N PHE A 136 -9.34 -10.06 -8.14
CA PHE A 136 -8.99 -8.92 -7.30
C PHE A 136 -8.12 -7.88 -8.03
N TYR A 137 -7.21 -8.30 -8.91
CA TYR A 137 -6.42 -7.39 -9.73
C TYR A 137 -7.24 -6.66 -10.79
N ALA A 138 -8.26 -7.31 -11.37
CA ALA A 138 -9.13 -6.68 -12.36
C ALA A 138 -10.21 -5.80 -11.70
N PHE A 139 -10.66 -6.14 -10.48
CA PHE A 139 -11.67 -5.37 -9.76
C PHE A 139 -11.25 -3.91 -9.57
N TYR A 140 -9.97 -3.66 -9.25
CA TYR A 140 -9.44 -2.31 -9.02
C TYR A 140 -9.58 -1.36 -10.23
N PRO A 141 -8.98 -1.63 -11.40
CA PRO A 141 -9.15 -0.76 -12.56
C PRO A 141 -10.60 -0.72 -13.07
N LEU A 142 -11.38 -1.81 -12.91
CA LEU A 142 -12.73 -1.90 -13.46
C LEU A 142 -13.73 -1.00 -12.72
N HIS A 143 -13.68 -0.93 -11.39
CA HIS A 143 -14.54 0.00 -10.65
C HIS A 143 -14.14 1.46 -10.85
N LEU A 144 -12.84 1.75 -11.00
CA LEU A 144 -12.36 3.10 -11.36
C LEU A 144 -12.85 3.55 -12.74
N ILE A 145 -12.85 2.66 -13.74
CA ILE A 145 -13.43 2.94 -15.06
C ILE A 145 -14.92 3.29 -14.94
N ILE A 146 -15.69 2.53 -14.16
CA ILE A 146 -17.12 2.80 -13.96
C ILE A 146 -17.33 4.18 -13.33
N ILE A 147 -16.59 4.50 -12.27
CA ILE A 147 -16.66 5.80 -11.60
C ILE A 147 -16.24 6.94 -12.54
N GLY A 148 -15.15 6.76 -13.29
CA GLY A 148 -14.67 7.73 -14.27
C GLY A 148 -15.69 8.01 -15.38
N ILE A 149 -16.34 6.98 -15.91
CA ILE A 149 -17.41 7.13 -16.92
C ILE A 149 -18.62 7.87 -16.33
N ILE A 150 -19.04 7.53 -15.11
CA ILE A 150 -20.15 8.22 -14.44
C ILE A 150 -19.83 9.70 -14.25
N ARG A 151 -18.61 10.01 -13.78
CA ARG A 151 -18.16 11.39 -13.58
C ARG A 151 -18.13 12.19 -14.89
N MET A 152 -17.58 11.62 -15.96
CA MET A 152 -17.54 12.28 -17.28
C MET A 152 -18.93 12.48 -17.91
N LYS A 153 -19.94 11.69 -17.52
CA LYS A 153 -21.33 11.86 -18.01
C LYS A 153 -22.17 12.82 -17.16
N LEU A 154 -21.74 13.11 -15.93
CA LEU A 154 -22.43 14.02 -15.00
C LEU A 154 -21.89 15.46 -15.06
N LEU A 155 -20.76 15.69 -15.75
CA LEU A 155 -20.20 16.99 -16.12
C LEU A 155 -20.52 17.32 -17.58
#